data_AF-A0A959B0W4-F1
#
_entry.id   AF-A0A959B0W4-F1
#
_cell.length_a   1.000
_cell.length_b   1.000
_cell.length_c   1.000
_cell.angle_alpha   90.00
_cell.angle_beta   90.00
_cell.angle_gamma   90.00
#
_symmetry.space_group_name_H-M   'P 1'
#
loop_
_entity.id
_entity.type
_entity.pdbx_description
1 polymer ?
#
loop_
_entity_poly.entity_id
_entity_poly.type
_entity_poly.pdbx_seq_one_letter_code
_entity_poly.pdbx_strand_id
1 'polypeptide(L)'
;MKQVLIFGAAFFLLNTSLNAQNSLYSIRQVAHTEKELLNYLAPYLEAGDSVIALAYFYPNSCPRCEGLINFILEHKKNLGIKEKLIGVLDYPKSQAGKKYLSINNWGFDAGLVDSAGYFAHLFKFTDDRLRVPFLLLINTATGQLMKEASLLGIECDEAFVRNFYHEPSLPLGQAPSGSRELKQASHAFPVSNEISDEVIALEAKKDTPYSEIYDLLASAGKIAFIDQLFNDIFLFDDKGAFLKTLPPTESEFRAFVSETISDEFYAIIRPLLKCIYLKLIRIDQDTVFISASLPMATLDTNTFSLEYYNEPVVLLKNWKNNTVIEARPLQRLPPELEQAGYVLKHSYLQMGEDYMFMPAVRGWPTVGTESAPPAAPEKNPFDEKFYANTIIGALYAPDGTFIQTLGEIPGLWKELKAGYYLSNYCYAESKDKILIADKYLGQVLVFPKPGNIQQAPVKRPQDSLSIFTAPFAADKGRLKALCSAYEKRASENHDSTLLKDYFLQELKGEVNQELLSIQLFQENLLLAVIKENKEQRARIEVIDLEYRNTLFAHSFSLQDEEKGAVQSVKAFYDEPDRSLKVLLAFDEGEKILLSYEAFQLPPKDGR
;
A
#
# COMPACT_ATOMS: atom_id res chain seq x y z
N MET A 1 5.81 47.05 6.41
CA MET A 1 5.26 46.98 5.02
C MET A 1 6.30 46.49 3.99
N LYS A 2 7.06 45.43 4.30
CA LYS A 2 7.89 44.65 3.34
C LYS A 2 7.98 43.21 3.86
N GLN A 3 6.85 42.51 3.89
CA GLN A 3 6.73 41.16 4.47
C GLN A 3 5.70 40.26 3.76
N VAL A 4 5.30 40.58 2.53
CA VAL A 4 4.23 39.83 1.80
C VAL A 4 4.60 39.55 0.34
N LEU A 5 5.86 39.21 0.05
CA LEU A 5 6.31 38.99 -1.33
C LEU A 5 7.35 37.86 -1.41
N ILE A 6 7.03 36.69 -0.87
CA ILE A 6 7.83 35.47 -1.02
C ILE A 6 6.87 34.28 -1.06
N PHE A 7 6.20 34.04 -2.19
CA PHE A 7 5.36 32.84 -2.38
C PHE A 7 5.39 32.26 -3.80
N GLY A 8 6.35 32.67 -4.66
CA GLY A 8 6.29 32.38 -6.09
C GLY A 8 7.48 31.67 -6.74
N ALA A 9 8.38 31.00 -6.00
CA ALA A 9 9.64 30.54 -6.62
C ALA A 9 10.14 29.12 -6.25
N ALA A 10 9.37 28.28 -5.55
CA ALA A 10 9.90 27.03 -4.98
C ALA A 10 9.68 25.75 -5.82
N PHE A 11 9.18 25.80 -7.07
CA PHE A 11 8.80 24.58 -7.81
C PHE A 11 9.31 24.47 -9.26
N PHE A 12 10.38 25.19 -9.61
CA PHE A 12 11.02 25.01 -10.91
C PHE A 12 12.00 23.84 -10.87
N LEU A 13 11.56 22.62 -11.25
CA LEU A 13 12.33 21.58 -11.99
C LEU A 13 11.59 20.21 -12.08
N LEU A 14 10.35 20.18 -12.57
CA LEU A 14 9.66 18.93 -13.01
C LEU A 14 8.93 19.08 -14.38
N ASN A 15 9.23 20.15 -15.12
CA ASN A 15 8.31 20.78 -16.06
C ASN A 15 8.13 20.14 -17.45
N THR A 16 8.62 18.92 -17.70
CA THR A 16 8.34 18.22 -18.97
C THR A 16 7.60 16.89 -18.81
N SER A 17 7.42 16.39 -17.58
CA SER A 17 6.63 15.16 -17.32
C SER A 17 5.25 15.41 -16.69
N LEU A 18 4.99 16.61 -16.15
CA LEU A 18 3.76 16.94 -15.40
C LEU A 18 2.51 17.01 -16.31
N ASN A 19 2.62 17.53 -17.54
CA ASN A 19 1.48 17.60 -18.46
C ASN A 19 0.97 16.23 -18.92
N ALA A 20 1.79 15.18 -18.84
CA ALA A 20 1.38 13.80 -19.12
C ALA A 20 0.75 13.10 -17.91
N GLN A 21 0.96 13.61 -16.68
CA GLN A 21 0.37 13.03 -15.47
C GLN A 21 -1.05 13.55 -15.21
N ASN A 22 -1.31 14.82 -15.56
CA ASN A 22 -2.64 15.44 -15.43
C ASN A 22 -3.71 14.80 -16.32
N SER A 23 -3.34 14.06 -17.38
CA SER A 23 -4.28 13.35 -18.25
C SER A 23 -4.56 11.90 -17.84
N LEU A 24 -3.91 11.39 -16.79
CA LEU A 24 -4.04 9.98 -16.36
C LEU A 24 -5.30 9.75 -15.55
N TYR A 25 -5.62 10.70 -14.66
CA TYR A 25 -6.75 10.62 -13.75
C TYR A 25 -7.75 11.68 -14.16
N SER A 26 -8.89 11.23 -14.67
CA SER A 26 -10.03 12.09 -15.00
C SER A 26 -11.27 11.58 -14.31
N ILE A 27 -12.19 12.49 -14.06
CA ILE A 27 -13.47 12.21 -13.46
C ILE A 27 -14.55 12.87 -14.31
N ARG A 28 -15.57 12.11 -14.67
CA ARG A 28 -16.73 12.59 -15.42
C ARG A 28 -18.00 12.30 -14.67
N GLN A 29 -18.92 13.26 -14.63
CA GLN A 29 -20.26 13.01 -14.08
C GLN A 29 -21.02 12.03 -14.97
N VAL A 30 -21.75 11.10 -14.37
CA VAL A 30 -22.62 10.17 -15.07
C VAL A 30 -23.89 10.89 -15.52
N ALA A 31 -24.34 10.63 -16.75
CA ALA A 31 -25.54 11.28 -17.29
C ALA A 31 -26.78 11.03 -16.42
N HIS A 32 -27.59 12.08 -16.24
CA HIS A 32 -28.84 12.10 -15.46
C HIS A 32 -28.69 12.04 -13.93
N THR A 33 -27.48 12.25 -13.40
CA THR A 33 -27.20 12.25 -11.95
C THR A 33 -27.16 13.66 -11.32
N GLU A 34 -27.40 14.71 -12.10
CA GLU A 34 -27.21 16.10 -11.67
C GLU A 34 -28.16 16.51 -10.55
N LYS A 35 -29.45 16.15 -10.70
CA LYS A 35 -30.46 16.43 -9.67
C LYS A 35 -30.18 15.66 -8.39
N GLU A 36 -29.67 14.45 -8.53
CA GLU A 36 -29.31 13.60 -7.41
C GLU A 36 -28.15 14.22 -6.61
N LEU A 37 -27.07 14.62 -7.30
CA LEU A 37 -25.95 15.36 -6.70
C LEU A 37 -26.44 16.64 -5.99
N LEU A 38 -27.30 17.45 -6.62
CA LEU A 38 -27.82 18.67 -6.00
C LEU A 38 -28.65 18.38 -4.75
N ASN A 39 -29.49 17.35 -4.77
CA ASN A 39 -30.28 16.99 -3.59
C ASN A 39 -29.39 16.63 -2.42
N TYR A 40 -28.27 15.94 -2.67
CA TYR A 40 -27.30 15.58 -1.64
C TYR A 40 -26.54 16.80 -1.10
N LEU A 41 -26.19 17.75 -1.97
CA LEU A 41 -25.48 18.96 -1.60
C LEU A 41 -26.39 20.06 -1.02
N ALA A 42 -27.71 19.94 -1.17
CA ALA A 42 -28.69 20.95 -0.76
C ALA A 42 -28.52 21.48 0.68
N PRO A 43 -28.18 20.66 1.70
CA PRO A 43 -27.95 21.17 3.06
C PRO A 43 -26.78 22.16 3.19
N TYR A 44 -25.88 22.22 2.21
CA TYR A 44 -24.68 23.04 2.21
C TYR A 44 -24.77 24.25 1.27
N LEU A 45 -25.83 24.34 0.46
CA LEU A 45 -26.06 25.42 -0.49
C LEU A 45 -26.83 26.57 0.17
N GLU A 46 -26.43 27.80 -0.14
CA GLU A 46 -27.12 29.02 0.26
C GLU A 46 -27.81 29.68 -0.94
N ALA A 47 -28.82 30.51 -0.64
CA ALA A 47 -29.49 31.31 -1.65
C ALA A 47 -28.50 32.31 -2.27
N GLY A 48 -28.16 32.10 -3.54
CA GLY A 48 -27.23 32.94 -4.29
C GLY A 48 -25.91 32.26 -4.67
N ASP A 49 -25.63 31.06 -4.15
CA ASP A 49 -24.51 30.24 -4.62
C ASP A 49 -24.74 29.91 -6.11
N SER A 50 -23.82 30.29 -6.99
CA SER A 50 -23.86 29.98 -8.44
C SER A 50 -23.04 28.74 -8.80
N VAL A 51 -22.00 28.47 -8.01
CA VAL A 51 -21.15 27.30 -8.09
C VAL A 51 -20.75 26.84 -6.70
N ILE A 52 -20.40 25.55 -6.58
CA ILE A 52 -19.78 24.99 -5.39
C ILE A 52 -18.60 24.09 -5.79
N ALA A 53 -17.52 24.16 -5.03
CA ALA A 53 -16.37 23.30 -5.23
C ALA A 53 -16.38 22.11 -4.25
N LEU A 54 -15.92 20.95 -4.72
CA LEU A 54 -15.76 19.73 -3.94
C LEU A 54 -14.30 19.29 -3.99
N ALA A 55 -13.69 19.01 -2.83
CA ALA A 55 -12.47 18.23 -2.73
C ALA A 55 -12.88 16.77 -2.46
N TYR A 56 -12.89 15.93 -3.49
CA TYR A 56 -13.35 14.54 -3.42
C TYR A 56 -12.18 13.55 -3.42
N PHE A 57 -12.08 12.72 -2.38
CA PHE A 57 -10.95 11.81 -2.22
C PHE A 57 -11.27 10.61 -1.33
N TYR A 58 -10.53 9.52 -1.55
CA TYR A 58 -10.42 8.42 -0.61
C TYR A 58 -9.23 8.72 0.31
N PRO A 59 -9.43 8.85 1.63
CA PRO A 59 -8.37 9.31 2.53
C PRO A 59 -7.19 8.34 2.57
N ASN A 60 -5.98 8.90 2.65
CA ASN A 60 -4.68 8.24 2.65
C ASN A 60 -4.33 7.44 1.37
N SER A 61 -5.13 7.52 0.29
CA SER A 61 -4.81 6.85 -1.00
C SER A 61 -3.65 7.51 -1.74
N CYS A 62 -3.56 8.84 -1.67
CA CYS A 62 -2.40 9.64 -2.09
C CYS A 62 -2.13 10.73 -1.05
N PRO A 63 -1.42 10.41 0.06
CA PRO A 63 -1.27 11.33 1.19
C PRO A 63 -0.51 12.62 0.84
N ARG A 64 0.39 12.53 -0.15
CA ARG A 64 1.09 13.70 -0.70
C ARG A 64 0.16 14.61 -1.50
N CYS A 65 -0.75 14.03 -2.30
CA CYS A 65 -1.75 14.78 -3.05
C CYS A 65 -2.73 15.49 -2.12
N GLU A 66 -3.14 14.86 -1.02
CA GLU A 66 -3.99 15.47 0.01
C GLU A 66 -3.33 16.69 0.68
N GLY A 67 -2.00 16.70 0.76
CA GLY A 67 -1.23 17.86 1.25
C GLY A 67 -1.50 19.14 0.47
N LEU A 68 -1.92 19.04 -0.81
CA LEU A 68 -2.23 20.21 -1.66
C LEU A 68 -3.52 20.93 -1.27
N ILE A 69 -4.41 20.28 -0.52
CA ILE A 69 -5.68 20.87 -0.06
C ILE A 69 -5.43 22.15 0.75
N ASN A 70 -4.39 22.15 1.60
CA ASN A 70 -4.00 23.33 2.39
C ASN A 70 -3.63 24.51 1.50
N PHE A 71 -2.85 24.29 0.44
CA PHE A 71 -2.47 25.33 -0.50
C PHE A 71 -3.67 25.88 -1.28
N ILE A 72 -4.59 25.00 -1.71
CA ILE A 72 -5.83 25.43 -2.37
C ILE A 72 -6.62 26.38 -1.46
N LEU A 73 -6.79 26.01 -0.19
CA LEU A 73 -7.52 26.83 0.79
C LEU A 73 -6.81 28.14 1.12
N GLU A 74 -5.49 28.13 1.23
CA GLU A 74 -4.68 29.34 1.44
C GLU A 74 -4.79 30.30 0.25
N HIS A 75 -4.57 29.83 -0.97
CA HIS A 75 -4.69 30.65 -2.17
C HIS A 75 -6.12 31.15 -2.38
N LYS A 76 -7.14 30.32 -2.13
CA LYS A 76 -8.55 30.73 -2.14
C LYS A 76 -8.79 31.91 -1.21
N LYS A 77 -8.27 31.85 0.02
CA LYS A 77 -8.36 32.93 1.01
C LYS A 77 -7.62 34.19 0.55
N ASN A 78 -6.40 34.06 0.04
CA ASN A 78 -5.58 35.19 -0.42
C ASN A 78 -6.22 35.90 -1.64
N LEU A 79 -6.85 35.14 -2.52
CA LEU A 79 -7.58 35.65 -3.69
C LEU A 79 -8.96 36.21 -3.35
N GLY A 80 -9.46 36.01 -2.13
CA GLY A 80 -10.80 36.45 -1.72
C GLY A 80 -11.94 35.69 -2.40
N ILE A 81 -11.68 34.45 -2.85
CA ILE A 81 -12.68 33.57 -3.48
C ILE A 81 -13.70 33.13 -2.42
N LYS A 82 -14.98 33.41 -2.68
CA LYS A 82 -16.08 33.23 -1.70
C LYS A 82 -16.86 31.93 -1.89
N GLU A 83 -16.80 31.36 -3.08
CA GLU A 83 -17.39 30.08 -3.45
C GLU A 83 -17.01 29.02 -2.41
N LYS A 84 -17.95 28.18 -1.98
CA LYS A 84 -17.69 27.16 -0.95
C LYS A 84 -16.81 26.04 -1.47
N LEU A 85 -15.94 25.51 -0.61
CA LEU A 85 -15.20 24.27 -0.83
C LEU A 85 -15.61 23.24 0.22
N ILE A 86 -16.30 22.19 -0.23
CA ILE A 86 -16.72 21.07 0.61
C ILE A 86 -15.70 19.93 0.46
N GLY A 87 -15.21 19.40 1.58
CA GLY A 87 -14.44 18.15 1.59
C GLY A 87 -15.38 16.96 1.58
N VAL A 88 -15.25 16.06 0.59
CA VAL A 88 -16.02 14.81 0.48
C VAL A 88 -15.05 13.63 0.61
N LEU A 89 -15.14 12.92 1.73
CA LEU A 89 -14.35 11.71 1.97
C LEU A 89 -15.17 10.48 1.59
N ASP A 90 -14.75 9.77 0.56
CA ASP A 90 -15.25 8.42 0.25
C ASP A 90 -14.63 7.44 1.26
N TYR A 91 -15.33 7.13 2.35
CA TYR A 91 -14.81 6.22 3.36
C TYR A 91 -15.92 5.48 4.13
N PRO A 92 -15.91 4.13 4.16
CA PRO A 92 -17.01 3.34 4.69
C PRO A 92 -17.24 3.53 6.20
N LYS A 93 -16.21 3.86 6.97
CA LYS A 93 -16.34 4.05 8.43
C LYS A 93 -16.53 5.51 8.80
N SER A 94 -17.78 5.93 8.95
CA SER A 94 -18.16 7.33 9.22
C SER A 94 -17.44 7.95 10.42
N GLN A 95 -17.30 7.22 11.55
CA GLN A 95 -16.63 7.76 12.75
C GLN A 95 -15.13 8.00 12.51
N ALA A 96 -14.43 7.04 11.89
CA ALA A 96 -13.02 7.19 11.53
C ALA A 96 -12.81 8.33 10.53
N GLY A 97 -13.66 8.44 9.50
CA GLY A 97 -13.61 9.54 8.54
C GLY A 97 -13.83 10.92 9.17
N LYS A 98 -14.78 11.03 10.12
CA LYS A 98 -15.04 12.28 10.86
C LYS A 98 -13.85 12.67 11.72
N LYS A 99 -13.23 11.71 12.41
CA LYS A 99 -11.99 11.93 13.17
C LYS A 99 -10.85 12.37 12.24
N TYR A 100 -10.70 11.75 11.07
CA TYR A 100 -9.68 12.11 10.09
C TYR A 100 -9.84 13.56 9.59
N LEU A 101 -11.06 13.98 9.25
CA LEU A 101 -11.38 15.37 8.93
C LEU A 101 -11.02 16.32 10.08
N SER A 102 -11.39 15.96 11.31
CA SER A 102 -11.13 16.77 12.49
C SER A 102 -9.65 16.92 12.81
N ILE A 103 -8.84 15.87 12.62
CA ILE A 103 -7.39 15.89 12.88
C ILE A 103 -6.67 16.77 11.84
N ASN A 104 -7.02 16.61 10.57
CA ASN A 104 -6.37 17.38 9.50
C ASN A 104 -6.81 18.85 9.52
N ASN A 105 -8.04 19.14 9.97
CA ASN A 105 -8.57 20.48 10.16
C ASN A 105 -8.27 21.44 8.98
N TRP A 106 -8.49 20.95 7.75
CA TRP A 106 -8.17 21.71 6.54
C TRP A 106 -8.87 23.07 6.47
N GLY A 107 -10.01 23.24 7.14
CA GLY A 107 -10.77 24.49 7.11
C GLY A 107 -11.74 24.56 5.93
N PHE A 108 -12.26 23.41 5.49
CA PHE A 108 -13.39 23.36 4.56
C PHE A 108 -14.62 24.08 5.12
N ASP A 109 -15.46 24.60 4.23
CA ASP A 109 -16.76 25.17 4.62
C ASP A 109 -17.70 24.10 5.18
N ALA A 110 -17.56 22.85 4.69
CA ALA A 110 -18.17 21.66 5.26
C ALA A 110 -17.31 20.41 4.99
N GLY A 111 -17.35 19.45 5.91
CA GLY A 111 -16.70 18.14 5.77
C GLY A 111 -17.72 17.02 5.78
N LEU A 112 -17.71 16.21 4.72
CA LEU A 112 -18.62 15.09 4.48
C LEU A 112 -17.86 13.78 4.51
N VAL A 113 -18.47 12.76 5.10
CA VAL A 113 -18.00 11.37 4.99
C VAL A 113 -19.08 10.58 4.29
N ASP A 114 -18.81 10.20 3.04
CA ASP A 114 -19.68 9.35 2.23
C ASP A 114 -19.44 7.88 2.58
N SER A 115 -20.02 7.44 3.70
CA SER A 115 -19.90 6.04 4.15
C SER A 115 -20.80 5.07 3.38
N ALA A 116 -21.75 5.57 2.59
CA ALA A 116 -22.67 4.75 1.81
C ALA A 116 -22.19 4.57 0.35
N GLY A 117 -21.09 5.23 -0.05
CA GLY A 117 -20.59 5.22 -1.43
C GLY A 117 -21.54 5.91 -2.41
N TYR A 118 -22.30 6.90 -1.95
CA TYR A 118 -23.27 7.64 -2.75
C TYR A 118 -22.62 8.37 -3.94
N PHE A 119 -21.39 8.87 -3.80
CA PHE A 119 -20.70 9.57 -4.88
C PHE A 119 -20.20 8.62 -5.97
N ALA A 120 -20.01 7.33 -5.63
CA ALA A 120 -19.37 6.38 -6.51
C ALA A 120 -20.20 6.05 -7.77
N HIS A 121 -21.53 6.23 -7.75
CA HIS A 121 -22.38 6.12 -8.95
C HIS A 121 -22.66 7.45 -9.66
N LEU A 122 -22.38 8.59 -9.02
CA LEU A 122 -22.53 9.92 -9.64
C LEU A 122 -21.39 10.23 -10.60
N PHE A 123 -20.23 9.61 -10.39
CA PHE A 123 -19.01 9.89 -11.14
C PHE A 123 -18.40 8.62 -11.72
N LYS A 124 -17.75 8.79 -12.88
CA LYS A 124 -16.96 7.78 -13.55
C LYS A 124 -15.50 8.22 -13.60
N PHE A 125 -14.61 7.39 -13.09
CA PHE A 125 -13.17 7.60 -13.09
C PHE A 125 -12.50 6.91 -14.28
N THR A 126 -11.32 7.39 -14.70
CA THR A 126 -10.54 6.73 -15.77
C THR A 126 -10.29 5.24 -15.47
N ASP A 127 -10.07 4.88 -14.21
CA ASP A 127 -9.72 3.53 -13.75
C ASP A 127 -10.80 2.88 -12.86
N ASP A 128 -12.03 3.41 -12.93
CA ASP A 128 -13.16 2.99 -12.10
C ASP A 128 -12.90 3.06 -10.58
N ARG A 129 -11.88 3.82 -10.10
CA ARG A 129 -11.55 3.95 -8.68
C ARG A 129 -11.10 5.37 -8.32
N LEU A 130 -11.36 5.79 -7.09
CA LEU A 130 -10.85 7.04 -6.54
C LEU A 130 -9.45 6.84 -5.95
N ARG A 131 -8.39 7.04 -6.74
CA ARG A 131 -6.99 6.89 -6.27
C ARG A 131 -6.34 8.18 -5.79
N VAL A 132 -6.72 9.29 -6.40
CA VAL A 132 -6.13 10.60 -6.13
C VAL A 132 -7.25 11.56 -5.77
N PRO A 133 -6.96 12.59 -4.95
CA PRO A 133 -7.91 13.65 -4.72
C PRO A 133 -8.23 14.41 -6.01
N PHE A 134 -9.50 14.78 -6.15
CA PHE A 134 -9.98 15.65 -7.22
C PHE A 134 -10.58 16.93 -6.65
N LEU A 135 -10.38 18.03 -7.37
CA LEU A 135 -11.14 19.26 -7.19
C LEU A 135 -12.21 19.34 -8.27
N LEU A 136 -13.48 19.45 -7.88
CA LEU A 136 -14.64 19.47 -8.77
C LEU A 136 -15.37 20.81 -8.63
N LEU A 137 -15.77 21.43 -9.73
CA LEU A 137 -16.60 22.64 -9.71
C LEU A 137 -17.99 22.30 -10.26
N ILE A 138 -19.02 22.46 -9.44
CA ILE A 138 -20.40 22.10 -9.75
C ILE A 138 -21.24 23.37 -9.93
N ASN A 139 -22.03 23.43 -10.99
CA ASN A 139 -23.05 24.45 -11.16
C ASN A 139 -24.23 24.15 -10.23
N THR A 140 -24.58 25.07 -9.33
CA THR A 140 -25.64 24.86 -8.33
C THR A 140 -27.05 24.93 -8.91
N ALA A 141 -27.23 25.57 -10.06
CA ALA A 141 -28.52 25.68 -10.73
C ALA A 141 -28.87 24.43 -11.55
N THR A 142 -27.86 23.78 -12.14
CA THR A 142 -28.08 22.61 -13.01
C THR A 142 -27.60 21.30 -12.42
N GLY A 143 -26.68 21.33 -11.46
CA GLY A 143 -26.01 20.15 -10.89
C GLY A 143 -24.92 19.58 -11.78
N GLN A 144 -24.55 20.28 -12.85
CA GLN A 144 -23.57 19.82 -13.82
C GLN A 144 -22.14 20.08 -13.32
N LEU A 145 -21.26 19.10 -13.56
CA LEU A 145 -19.82 19.27 -13.41
C LEU A 145 -19.29 20.22 -14.49
N MET A 146 -18.77 21.36 -14.04
CA MET A 146 -18.19 22.42 -14.88
C MET A 146 -16.71 22.20 -15.14
N LYS A 147 -15.97 21.81 -14.11
CA LYS A 147 -14.53 21.55 -14.16
C LYS A 147 -14.13 20.44 -13.22
N GLU A 148 -13.04 19.77 -13.56
CA GLU A 148 -12.34 18.81 -12.73
C GLU A 148 -10.84 19.07 -12.78
N ALA A 149 -10.15 18.78 -11.69
CA ALA A 149 -8.70 18.73 -11.64
C ALA A 149 -8.25 17.61 -10.70
N SER A 150 -7.52 16.63 -11.23
CA SER A 150 -6.71 15.71 -10.42
C SER A 150 -5.63 16.50 -9.67
N LEU A 151 -5.45 16.25 -8.37
CA LEU A 151 -4.38 16.88 -7.58
C LEU A 151 -3.03 16.16 -7.71
N LEU A 152 -2.95 15.07 -8.48
CA LEU A 152 -1.67 14.42 -8.75
C LEU A 152 -0.86 15.21 -9.78
N GLY A 153 0.34 15.64 -9.40
CA GLY A 153 1.28 16.25 -10.34
C GLY A 153 0.88 17.64 -10.82
N ILE A 154 0.05 18.35 -10.07
CA ILE A 154 -0.28 19.75 -10.38
C ILE A 154 0.67 20.72 -9.68
N GLU A 155 0.97 21.83 -10.34
CA GLU A 155 1.53 23.02 -9.71
C GLU A 155 0.37 23.83 -9.14
N CYS A 156 0.15 23.73 -7.82
CA CYS A 156 -0.95 24.40 -7.14
C CYS A 156 -0.55 25.83 -6.73
N ASP A 157 -0.57 26.76 -7.69
CA ASP A 157 -0.30 28.18 -7.46
C ASP A 157 -1.58 29.05 -7.45
N GLU A 158 -1.44 30.36 -7.23
CA GLU A 158 -2.58 31.28 -7.27
C GLU A 158 -3.25 31.34 -8.65
N ALA A 159 -2.50 31.15 -9.74
CA ALA A 159 -3.04 31.18 -11.09
C ALA A 159 -3.96 29.96 -11.32
N PHE A 160 -3.52 28.77 -10.92
CA PHE A 160 -4.30 27.55 -10.94
C PHE A 160 -5.61 27.72 -10.17
N VAL A 161 -5.56 28.16 -8.91
CA VAL A 161 -6.76 28.32 -8.08
C VAL A 161 -7.70 29.38 -8.68
N ARG A 162 -7.19 30.53 -9.12
CA ARG A 162 -7.99 31.55 -9.78
C ARG A 162 -8.66 31.03 -11.05
N ASN A 163 -7.92 30.33 -11.91
CA ASN A 163 -8.43 29.81 -13.17
C ASN A 163 -9.48 28.73 -12.91
N PHE A 164 -9.27 27.87 -11.92
CA PHE A 164 -10.24 26.86 -11.53
C PHE A 164 -11.60 27.48 -11.19
N TYR A 165 -11.65 28.51 -10.33
CA TYR A 165 -12.92 29.11 -9.91
C TYR A 165 -13.53 30.10 -10.92
N HIS A 166 -12.73 30.91 -11.61
CA HIS A 166 -13.25 32.07 -12.36
C HIS A 166 -13.19 31.96 -13.87
N GLU A 167 -12.39 31.06 -14.45
CA GLU A 167 -12.35 30.92 -15.90
C GLU A 167 -13.68 30.35 -16.41
N PRO A 168 -14.35 30.98 -17.38
CA PRO A 168 -15.57 30.43 -17.95
C PRO A 168 -15.31 29.04 -18.52
N SER A 169 -16.17 28.08 -18.20
CA SER A 169 -16.14 26.73 -18.76
C SER A 169 -17.54 26.33 -19.19
N LEU A 170 -17.63 25.54 -20.25
CA LEU A 170 -18.84 24.80 -20.55
C LEU A 170 -18.89 23.56 -19.64
N PRO A 171 -20.08 23.03 -19.32
CA PRO A 171 -20.20 21.75 -18.64
C PRO A 171 -19.35 20.67 -19.32
N LEU A 172 -18.66 19.85 -18.51
CA LEU A 172 -17.91 18.72 -19.02
C LEU A 172 -18.85 17.67 -19.62
N GLY A 173 -18.38 16.98 -20.66
CA GLY A 173 -19.13 15.89 -21.27
C GLY A 173 -19.39 14.76 -20.27
N GLN A 174 -20.63 14.28 -20.21
CA GLN A 174 -21.03 13.23 -19.28
C GLN A 174 -20.59 11.85 -19.73
N ALA A 175 -20.32 10.98 -18.76
CA ALA A 175 -20.18 9.56 -19.03
C ALA A 175 -21.57 8.94 -19.30
N PRO A 176 -21.69 8.02 -20.26
CA PRO A 176 -22.95 7.33 -20.51
C PRO A 176 -23.38 6.56 -19.26
N SER A 177 -24.69 6.56 -19.00
CA SER A 177 -25.32 5.75 -17.96
C SER A 177 -25.19 4.27 -18.31
N GLY A 178 -24.05 3.67 -17.99
CA GLY A 178 -23.85 2.24 -18.02
C GLY A 178 -24.20 1.68 -16.65
N SER A 179 -25.11 0.70 -16.59
CA SER A 179 -25.38 -0.09 -15.40
C SER A 179 -24.13 -0.89 -15.03
N ARG A 180 -23.20 -0.25 -14.32
CA ARG A 180 -22.24 -0.97 -13.51
C ARG A 180 -22.76 -0.84 -12.10
N GLU A 181 -23.42 -1.89 -11.64
CA GLU A 181 -23.34 -2.20 -10.22
C GLU A 181 -21.86 -2.17 -9.90
N LEU A 182 -21.44 -1.20 -9.08
CA LEU A 182 -20.33 -1.46 -8.19
C LEU A 182 -20.76 -2.71 -7.46
N LYS A 183 -20.32 -3.88 -7.94
CA LYS A 183 -20.28 -5.07 -7.11
C LYS A 183 -19.37 -4.66 -5.96
N GLN A 184 -19.94 -4.07 -4.91
CA GLN A 184 -19.49 -4.38 -3.58
C GLN A 184 -19.41 -5.88 -3.60
N ALA A 185 -18.19 -6.37 -3.58
CA ALA A 185 -17.93 -7.78 -3.48
C ALA A 185 -18.40 -8.22 -2.08
N SER A 186 -19.71 -8.30 -1.85
CA SER A 186 -20.26 -9.14 -0.80
C SER A 186 -20.12 -10.57 -1.33
N HIS A 187 -18.93 -11.11 -1.15
CA HIS A 187 -18.69 -12.51 -1.41
C HIS A 187 -19.34 -13.30 -0.28
N ALA A 188 -20.53 -13.83 -0.53
CA ALA A 188 -21.14 -14.85 0.32
C ALA A 188 -20.53 -16.21 -0.02
N PHE A 189 -19.98 -16.88 0.98
CA PHE A 189 -19.31 -18.16 0.87
C PHE A 189 -20.16 -19.27 1.52
N PRO A 190 -20.29 -20.47 0.93
CA PRO A 190 -20.92 -21.61 1.61
C PRO A 190 -19.98 -22.23 2.66
N VAL A 191 -20.48 -22.43 3.89
CA VAL A 191 -19.70 -22.72 5.12
C VAL A 191 -20.04 -24.10 5.74
N SER A 192 -19.06 -24.73 6.42
CA SER A 192 -19.24 -25.80 7.42
C SER A 192 -18.71 -25.38 8.80
N ASN A 193 -19.44 -25.71 9.86
CA ASN A 193 -19.51 -25.00 11.15
C ASN A 193 -18.52 -25.38 12.28
N GLU A 194 -17.19 -25.37 12.08
CA GLU A 194 -16.28 -25.64 13.22
C GLU A 194 -15.04 -24.72 13.21
N ILE A 195 -15.16 -23.55 13.88
CA ILE A 195 -14.04 -22.68 14.27
C ILE A 195 -13.66 -23.05 15.72
N SER A 196 -12.37 -22.96 16.08
CA SER A 196 -11.94 -23.11 17.49
C SER A 196 -12.61 -22.06 18.40
N ASP A 197 -12.96 -22.45 19.62
CA ASP A 197 -13.77 -21.63 20.56
C ASP A 197 -13.06 -20.38 21.11
N GLU A 198 -11.73 -20.22 20.91
CA GLU A 198 -10.99 -19.09 21.46
C GLU A 198 -10.97 -17.87 20.51
N VAL A 199 -11.98 -17.03 20.65
CA VAL A 199 -12.07 -15.71 20.03
C VAL A 199 -11.60 -14.62 20.99
N ILE A 200 -10.60 -13.84 20.59
CA ILE A 200 -10.12 -12.68 21.34
C ILE A 200 -10.73 -11.41 20.75
N ALA A 201 -11.59 -10.73 21.51
CA ALA A 201 -12.11 -9.44 21.12
C ALA A 201 -11.09 -8.34 21.45
N LEU A 202 -10.58 -7.65 20.43
CA LEU A 202 -9.87 -6.38 20.62
C LEU A 202 -10.90 -5.25 20.74
N GLU A 203 -11.05 -4.74 21.94
CA GLU A 203 -11.92 -3.60 22.19
C GLU A 203 -11.10 -2.31 22.05
N ALA A 204 -11.21 -1.65 20.90
CA ALA A 204 -10.73 -0.28 20.77
C ALA A 204 -11.54 0.64 21.69
N LYS A 205 -10.89 1.60 22.35
CA LYS A 205 -11.63 2.60 23.15
C LYS A 205 -12.56 3.40 22.22
N LYS A 206 -13.78 3.71 22.70
CA LYS A 206 -14.76 4.52 21.97
C LYS A 206 -14.19 5.86 21.45
N ASP A 207 -13.27 6.47 22.19
CA ASP A 207 -12.63 7.74 21.83
C ASP A 207 -11.44 7.55 20.87
N THR A 208 -11.14 6.32 20.47
CA THR A 208 -10.01 5.97 19.61
C THR A 208 -10.46 5.01 18.49
N PRO A 209 -11.40 5.44 17.61
CA PRO A 209 -11.85 4.60 16.52
C PRO A 209 -10.66 4.28 15.61
N TYR A 210 -10.54 3.02 15.22
CA TYR A 210 -9.66 2.57 14.14
C TYR A 210 -10.41 2.61 12.81
N SER A 211 -9.66 2.67 11.73
CA SER A 211 -10.16 2.75 10.37
C SER A 211 -10.11 1.36 9.71
N GLU A 212 -8.93 0.82 9.46
CA GLU A 212 -8.72 -0.48 8.81
C GLU A 212 -7.35 -0.99 9.22
N ILE A 213 -7.22 -2.32 9.31
CA ILE A 213 -5.97 -2.98 9.67
C ILE A 213 -5.08 -3.00 8.43
N TYR A 214 -4.03 -2.17 8.42
CA TYR A 214 -3.06 -2.15 7.34
C TYR A 214 -2.03 -3.30 7.45
N ASP A 215 -1.50 -3.52 8.65
CA ASP A 215 -0.65 -4.68 8.97
C ASP A 215 -0.89 -5.12 10.41
N LEU A 216 -0.78 -6.42 10.65
CA LEU A 216 -1.06 -7.08 11.93
C LEU A 216 0.14 -7.92 12.37
N LEU A 217 0.43 -7.90 13.67
CA LEU A 217 1.49 -8.68 14.30
C LEU A 217 1.06 -9.16 15.70
N ALA A 218 1.24 -10.44 15.97
CA ALA A 218 1.24 -10.99 17.32
C ALA A 218 2.67 -11.43 17.69
N SER A 219 3.20 -10.92 18.80
CA SER A 219 4.58 -11.20 19.24
C SER A 219 4.75 -10.87 20.72
N ALA A 220 5.52 -11.70 21.44
CA ALA A 220 5.84 -11.52 22.88
C ALA A 220 4.62 -11.21 23.77
N GLY A 221 3.53 -11.99 23.61
CA GLY A 221 2.30 -11.85 24.40
C GLY A 221 1.55 -10.54 24.14
N LYS A 222 1.73 -9.94 22.96
CA LYS A 222 1.06 -8.71 22.54
C LYS A 222 0.56 -8.84 21.12
N ILE A 223 -0.46 -8.05 20.82
CA ILE A 223 -1.06 -7.94 19.50
C ILE A 223 -1.00 -6.48 19.10
N ALA A 224 -0.52 -6.18 17.90
CA ALA A 224 -0.49 -4.84 17.38
C ALA A 224 -0.91 -4.78 15.93
N PHE A 225 -1.54 -3.68 15.54
CA PHE A 225 -1.79 -3.38 14.15
C PHE A 225 -1.50 -1.92 13.80
N ILE A 226 -1.14 -1.69 12.53
CA ILE A 226 -1.06 -0.34 11.95
C ILE A 226 -2.44 0.03 11.43
N ASP A 227 -2.94 1.18 11.85
CA ASP A 227 -4.16 1.77 11.34
C ASP A 227 -3.94 2.44 9.98
N GLN A 228 -4.78 2.12 9.00
CA GLN A 228 -4.60 2.61 7.63
C GLN A 228 -4.77 4.12 7.49
N LEU A 229 -5.67 4.80 8.21
CA LEU A 229 -5.91 6.24 8.00
C LEU A 229 -5.03 7.10 8.89
N PHE A 230 -4.89 6.73 10.16
CA PHE A 230 -4.16 7.52 11.13
C PHE A 230 -2.66 7.18 11.11
N ASN A 231 -2.29 6.04 10.52
CA ASN A 231 -0.92 5.52 10.55
C ASN A 231 -0.42 5.37 12.01
N ASP A 232 -1.34 5.13 12.94
CA ASP A 232 -1.09 4.88 14.34
C ASP A 232 -0.90 3.37 14.56
N ILE A 233 -0.08 2.97 15.54
CA ILE A 233 -0.04 1.57 15.97
C ILE A 233 -0.97 1.39 17.18
N PHE A 234 -1.95 0.52 17.06
CA PHE A 234 -2.78 0.08 18.18
C PHE A 234 -2.16 -1.16 18.80
N LEU A 235 -1.96 -1.15 20.13
CA LEU A 235 -1.31 -2.22 20.88
C LEU A 235 -2.25 -2.77 21.95
N PHE A 236 -2.31 -4.09 22.03
CA PHE A 236 -3.13 -4.88 22.95
C PHE A 236 -2.27 -5.95 23.63
N ASP A 237 -2.72 -6.46 24.77
CA ASP A 237 -2.16 -7.68 25.34
C ASP A 237 -2.67 -8.93 24.60
N ASP A 238 -2.19 -10.10 25.02
CA ASP A 238 -2.59 -11.41 24.51
C ASP A 238 -4.04 -11.78 24.82
N LYS A 239 -4.76 -10.99 25.64
CA LYS A 239 -6.18 -11.17 25.96
C LYS A 239 -7.06 -10.13 25.26
N GLY A 240 -6.49 -9.31 24.40
CA GLY A 240 -7.19 -8.28 23.63
C GLY A 240 -7.50 -7.00 24.41
N ALA A 241 -6.95 -6.83 25.62
CA ALA A 241 -7.10 -5.58 26.36
C ALA A 241 -6.24 -4.49 25.72
N PHE A 242 -6.86 -3.34 25.44
CA PHE A 242 -6.17 -2.19 24.86
C PHE A 242 -5.08 -1.66 25.82
N LEU A 243 -3.84 -1.63 25.34
CA LEU A 243 -2.70 -1.11 26.08
C LEU A 243 -2.41 0.35 25.69
N LYS A 244 -2.25 0.62 24.39
CA LYS A 244 -1.84 1.95 23.92
C LYS A 244 -2.06 2.18 22.43
N THR A 245 -2.14 3.47 22.06
CA THR A 245 -1.94 3.95 20.69
C THR A 245 -0.56 4.60 20.58
N LEU A 246 0.19 4.28 19.53
CA LEU A 246 1.51 4.84 19.24
C LEU A 246 1.46 5.64 17.93
N PRO A 247 1.13 6.94 17.99
CA PRO A 247 1.17 7.80 16.82
C PRO A 247 2.62 8.17 16.46
N PRO A 248 2.88 8.56 15.20
CA PRO A 248 4.12 9.22 14.80
C PRO A 248 4.40 10.46 15.66
N THR A 249 5.60 10.56 16.22
CA THR A 249 6.02 11.68 17.06
C THR A 249 6.77 12.73 16.26
N GLU A 250 6.83 13.95 16.81
CA GLU A 250 7.58 15.05 16.21
C GLU A 250 9.07 14.72 15.98
N SER A 251 9.68 13.90 16.84
CA SER A 251 11.05 13.42 16.62
C SER A 251 11.18 12.58 15.34
N GLU A 252 10.13 11.84 14.96
CA GLU A 252 10.11 11.08 13.69
C GLU A 252 9.96 12.01 12.49
N PHE A 253 9.12 13.04 12.60
CA PHE A 253 8.96 14.04 11.54
C PHE A 253 10.20 14.92 11.33
N ARG A 254 11.10 14.99 12.32
CA ARG A 254 12.34 15.77 12.26
C ARG A 254 13.60 14.94 12.02
N ALA A 255 13.50 13.61 12.02
CA ALA A 255 14.66 12.72 12.04
C ALA A 255 15.66 12.97 10.89
N PHE A 256 15.17 13.34 9.70
CA PHE A 256 16.00 13.59 8.50
C PHE A 256 15.73 14.96 7.88
N VAL A 257 15.32 15.94 8.70
CA VAL A 257 15.16 17.33 8.26
C VAL A 257 16.50 18.02 8.42
N SER A 258 17.00 18.60 7.33
CA SER A 258 18.28 19.29 7.33
C SER A 258 18.29 20.51 8.25
N GLU A 259 19.44 20.78 8.85
CA GLU A 259 19.69 22.00 9.64
C GLU A 259 19.55 23.29 8.81
N THR A 260 19.54 23.21 7.47
CA THR A 260 19.27 24.38 6.61
C THR A 260 17.81 24.84 6.67
N ILE A 261 16.91 24.03 7.22
CA ILE A 261 15.51 24.37 7.44
C ILE A 261 15.37 24.94 8.86
N SER A 262 15.09 26.24 8.98
CA SER A 262 14.83 26.86 10.27
C SER A 262 13.54 26.35 10.91
N ASP A 263 13.37 26.53 12.23
CA ASP A 263 12.14 26.10 12.91
C ASP A 263 10.89 26.83 12.40
N GLU A 264 11.01 28.09 12.01
CA GLU A 264 9.92 28.85 11.40
C GLU A 264 9.52 28.27 10.04
N PHE A 265 10.51 27.94 9.20
CA PHE A 265 10.24 27.31 7.90
C PHE A 265 9.72 25.89 8.06
N TYR A 266 10.24 25.15 9.05
CA TYR A 266 9.76 23.83 9.40
C TYR A 266 8.27 23.86 9.77
N ALA A 267 7.84 24.80 10.62
CA ALA A 267 6.43 24.92 11.01
C ALA A 267 5.49 25.12 9.80
N ILE A 268 5.99 25.79 8.74
CA ILE A 268 5.25 25.98 7.49
C ILE A 268 5.15 24.68 6.69
N ILE A 269 6.26 23.95 6.53
CA ILE A 269 6.29 22.73 5.70
C ILE A 269 5.79 21.48 6.44
N ARG A 270 5.71 21.52 7.77
CA ARG A 270 5.34 20.40 8.64
C ARG A 270 4.07 19.65 8.21
N PRO A 271 2.98 20.32 7.76
CA PRO A 271 1.77 19.63 7.30
C PRO A 271 1.99 18.77 6.04
N LEU A 272 3.03 19.08 5.24
CA LEU A 272 3.40 18.35 4.01
C LEU A 272 4.20 17.09 4.31
N LEU A 273 4.96 17.10 5.41
CA LEU A 273 5.79 15.98 5.83
C LEU A 273 4.90 14.86 6.36
N LYS A 274 5.11 13.63 5.85
CA LYS A 274 4.34 12.44 6.24
C LYS A 274 5.29 11.36 6.74
N CYS A 275 5.10 10.93 7.98
CA CYS A 275 5.64 9.66 8.46
C CYS A 275 4.69 8.54 8.03
N ILE A 276 5.23 7.46 7.47
CA ILE A 276 4.44 6.32 7.00
C ILE A 276 4.98 5.05 7.65
N TYR A 277 4.16 4.36 8.43
CA TYR A 277 4.47 3.05 8.98
C TYR A 277 4.03 2.01 7.97
N LEU A 278 4.98 1.17 7.56
CA LEU A 278 4.77 0.24 6.46
C LEU A 278 4.59 -1.20 6.96
N LYS A 279 5.23 -1.57 8.06
CA LYS A 279 5.16 -2.93 8.58
C LYS A 279 5.58 -3.05 10.04
N LEU A 280 4.85 -3.84 10.81
CA LEU A 280 5.25 -4.30 12.13
C LEU A 280 6.17 -5.52 11.98
N ILE A 281 7.38 -5.42 12.51
CA ILE A 281 8.40 -6.45 12.36
C ILE A 281 8.39 -7.40 13.56
N ARG A 282 8.52 -6.86 14.77
CA ARG A 282 8.45 -7.60 16.03
C ARG A 282 8.06 -6.69 17.20
N ILE A 283 7.57 -7.28 18.27
CA ILE A 283 7.34 -6.61 19.55
C ILE A 283 8.15 -7.35 20.60
N ASP A 284 9.02 -6.62 21.29
CA ASP A 284 9.79 -7.16 22.42
C ASP A 284 9.14 -6.71 23.74
N GLN A 285 9.86 -6.83 24.87
CA GLN A 285 9.33 -6.45 26.17
C GLN A 285 8.83 -4.99 26.18
N ASP A 286 9.67 -4.05 25.72
CA ASP A 286 9.42 -2.60 25.79
C ASP A 286 9.50 -1.89 24.43
N THR A 287 9.83 -2.61 23.36
CA THR A 287 10.14 -2.03 22.05
C THR A 287 9.25 -2.59 20.96
N VAL A 288 8.79 -1.74 20.05
CA VAL A 288 8.19 -2.14 18.77
C VAL A 288 9.15 -1.80 17.64
N PHE A 289 9.36 -2.77 16.74
CA PHE A 289 10.21 -2.65 15.55
C PHE A 289 9.32 -2.44 14.34
N ILE A 290 9.56 -1.36 13.62
CA ILE A 290 8.68 -0.90 12.55
C ILE A 290 9.52 -0.65 11.30
N SER A 291 9.11 -1.18 10.16
CA SER A 291 9.58 -0.65 8.87
C SER A 291 8.79 0.62 8.58
N ALA A 292 9.48 1.74 8.42
CA ALA A 292 8.85 3.04 8.23
C ALA A 292 9.52 3.82 7.09
N SER A 293 8.81 4.82 6.61
CA SER A 293 9.25 5.76 5.58
C SER A 293 9.12 7.15 6.18
N LEU A 294 10.22 7.71 6.69
CA LEU A 294 10.23 8.96 7.44
C LEU A 294 10.55 10.15 6.51
N PRO A 295 10.00 11.35 6.76
CA PRO A 295 10.24 12.50 5.91
C PRO A 295 11.72 12.91 5.94
N MET A 296 12.29 13.10 4.75
CA MET A 296 13.61 13.70 4.53
C MET A 296 13.43 14.98 3.74
N ALA A 297 13.91 16.09 4.30
CA ALA A 297 13.73 17.41 3.72
C ALA A 297 15.04 18.20 3.76
N THR A 298 15.43 18.76 2.62
CA THR A 298 16.60 19.63 2.47
C THR A 298 16.17 20.92 1.77
N LEU A 299 16.72 22.06 2.20
CA LEU A 299 16.54 23.33 1.51
C LEU A 299 17.81 23.68 0.75
N ASP A 300 17.72 23.79 -0.58
CA ASP A 300 18.77 24.43 -1.37
C ASP A 300 18.65 25.94 -1.21
N THR A 301 19.58 26.53 -0.46
CA THR A 301 19.58 27.96 -0.16
C THR A 301 19.91 28.83 -1.38
N ASN A 302 20.44 28.27 -2.46
CA ASN A 302 20.75 29.03 -3.68
C ASN A 302 19.50 29.22 -4.55
N THR A 303 18.70 28.17 -4.67
CA THR A 303 17.47 28.18 -5.48
C THR A 303 16.21 28.41 -4.63
N PHE A 304 16.34 28.39 -3.29
CA PHE A 304 15.23 28.36 -2.35
C PHE A 304 14.21 27.24 -2.65
N SER A 305 14.72 26.08 -3.06
CA SER A 305 13.90 24.90 -3.36
C SER A 305 13.94 23.90 -2.20
N LEU A 306 12.76 23.39 -1.84
CA LEU A 306 12.61 22.31 -0.87
C LEU A 306 12.67 20.98 -1.60
N GLU A 307 13.70 20.18 -1.36
CA GLU A 307 13.73 18.79 -1.78
C GLU A 307 13.09 17.95 -0.68
N TYR A 308 12.05 17.21 -1.03
CA TYR A 308 11.32 16.36 -0.09
C TYR A 308 11.08 14.98 -0.67
N TYR A 309 11.50 13.96 0.07
CA TYR A 309 11.19 12.56 -0.15
C TYR A 309 11.09 11.84 1.19
N ASN A 310 10.80 10.55 1.17
CA ASN A 310 10.83 9.76 2.40
C ASN A 310 12.02 8.82 2.40
N GLU A 311 12.73 8.79 3.52
CA GLU A 311 13.84 7.90 3.81
C GLU A 311 13.32 6.57 4.38
N PRO A 312 13.67 5.41 3.79
CA PRO A 312 13.36 4.11 4.38
C PRO A 312 14.15 3.88 5.65
N VAL A 313 13.47 3.50 6.73
CA VAL A 313 14.10 3.22 8.01
C VAL A 313 13.57 1.95 8.67
N VAL A 314 14.40 1.38 9.54
CA VAL A 314 13.93 0.57 10.66
C VAL A 314 13.84 1.44 11.90
N LEU A 315 12.64 1.58 12.41
CA LEU A 315 12.32 2.42 13.56
C LEU A 315 12.09 1.55 14.80
N LEU A 316 12.80 1.88 15.88
CA LEU A 316 12.64 1.27 17.19
C LEU A 316 11.94 2.29 18.09
N LYS A 317 10.73 1.99 18.55
CA LYS A 317 9.99 2.83 19.49
C LYS A 317 9.78 2.11 20.81
N ASN A 318 9.95 2.83 21.91
CA ASN A 318 9.51 2.36 23.21
C ASN A 318 7.98 2.50 23.28
N TRP A 319 7.27 1.38 23.37
CA TRP A 319 5.81 1.42 23.33
C TRP A 319 5.20 1.93 24.65
N LYS A 320 5.91 1.84 25.78
CA LYS A 320 5.38 2.30 27.08
C LYS A 320 5.23 3.82 27.13
N ASN A 321 6.15 4.57 26.51
CA ASN A 321 6.16 6.04 26.53
C ASN A 321 6.05 6.69 25.14
N ASN A 322 5.96 5.90 24.06
CA ASN A 322 5.92 6.37 22.66
C ASN A 322 7.17 7.18 22.24
N THR A 323 8.33 6.95 22.84
CA THR A 323 9.58 7.64 22.44
C THR A 323 10.33 6.83 21.38
N VAL A 324 10.89 7.52 20.38
CA VAL A 324 11.86 6.91 19.46
C VAL A 324 13.12 6.56 20.23
N ILE A 325 13.51 5.28 20.17
CA ILE A 325 14.81 4.82 20.66
C ILE A 325 15.85 5.06 19.57
N GLU A 326 15.52 4.67 18.34
CA GLU A 326 16.43 4.71 17.21
C GLU A 326 15.67 4.72 15.89
N ALA A 327 16.17 5.48 14.90
CA ALA A 327 15.73 5.44 13.52
C ALA A 327 16.93 5.11 12.63
N ARG A 328 16.95 3.91 12.05
CA ARG A 328 18.08 3.40 11.26
C ARG A 328 17.79 3.52 9.77
N PRO A 329 18.42 4.46 9.05
CA PRO A 329 18.23 4.55 7.60
C PRO A 329 18.82 3.32 6.91
N LEU A 330 18.12 2.84 5.88
CA LEU A 330 18.65 1.79 5.02
C LEU A 330 19.59 2.41 3.99
N GLN A 331 20.81 1.88 3.89
CA GLN A 331 21.77 2.35 2.91
C GLN A 331 21.20 2.22 1.49
N ARG A 332 21.42 3.23 0.66
CA ARG A 332 21.02 3.20 -0.74
C ARG A 332 21.66 2.03 -1.49
N LEU A 333 21.01 1.63 -2.58
CA LEU A 333 21.61 0.65 -3.49
C LEU A 333 22.91 1.23 -4.05
N PRO A 334 23.90 0.37 -4.34
CA PRO A 334 25.07 0.77 -5.13
C PRO A 334 24.68 1.54 -6.40
N PRO A 335 25.42 2.60 -6.78
CA PRO A 335 25.08 3.45 -7.92
C PRO A 335 24.82 2.69 -9.22
N GLU A 336 25.50 1.56 -9.43
CA GLU A 336 25.33 0.74 -10.63
C GLU A 336 23.92 0.13 -10.72
N LEU A 337 23.32 -0.23 -9.58
CA LEU A 337 21.96 -0.77 -9.52
C LEU A 337 20.91 0.32 -9.65
N GLU A 338 21.15 1.49 -9.05
CA GLU A 338 20.27 2.66 -9.23
C GLU A 338 20.24 3.11 -10.70
N GLN A 339 21.41 3.19 -11.35
CA GLN A 339 21.52 3.50 -12.78
C GLN A 339 20.88 2.44 -13.68
N ALA A 340 20.90 1.17 -13.26
CA ALA A 340 20.19 0.09 -13.93
C ALA A 340 18.66 0.16 -13.76
N GLY A 341 18.15 1.10 -12.95
CA GLY A 341 16.73 1.37 -12.75
C GLY A 341 16.08 0.48 -11.69
N TYR A 342 16.85 -0.08 -10.77
CA TYR A 342 16.30 -0.84 -9.65
C TYR A 342 15.71 0.08 -8.58
N VAL A 343 14.52 -0.28 -8.10
CA VAL A 343 13.83 0.39 -7.01
C VAL A 343 13.45 -0.62 -5.94
N LEU A 344 13.70 -0.26 -4.69
CA LEU A 344 13.37 -1.06 -3.52
C LEU A 344 11.89 -0.95 -3.15
N LYS A 345 11.30 -2.06 -2.71
CA LYS A 345 9.91 -2.12 -2.24
C LYS A 345 9.87 -2.06 -0.72
N HIS A 346 9.93 -0.84 -0.19
CA HIS A 346 10.05 -0.59 1.26
C HIS A 346 8.95 -1.27 2.08
N SER A 347 7.71 -1.31 1.57
CA SER A 347 6.57 -1.96 2.26
C SER A 347 6.67 -3.48 2.37
N TYR A 348 7.64 -4.09 1.70
CA TYR A 348 7.87 -5.53 1.70
C TYR A 348 9.16 -5.92 2.44
N LEU A 349 9.73 -5.00 3.24
CA LEU A 349 10.86 -5.32 4.11
C LEU A 349 10.52 -6.52 5.00
N GLN A 350 11.47 -7.44 5.11
CA GLN A 350 11.37 -8.63 5.95
C GLN A 350 12.65 -8.74 6.78
N MET A 351 12.51 -9.06 8.06
CA MET A 351 13.63 -9.17 8.98
C MET A 351 13.78 -10.64 9.40
N GLY A 352 15.00 -11.14 9.32
CA GLY A 352 15.40 -12.43 9.86
C GLY A 352 16.15 -12.25 11.17
N GLU A 353 16.96 -13.24 11.52
CA GLU A 353 17.76 -13.20 12.74
C GLU A 353 18.97 -12.28 12.60
N ASP A 354 19.71 -12.42 11.49
CA ASP A 354 20.97 -11.72 11.26
C ASP A 354 20.86 -10.62 10.21
N TYR A 355 19.86 -10.66 9.33
CA TYR A 355 19.75 -9.77 8.19
C TYR A 355 18.32 -9.30 7.92
N MET A 356 18.22 -8.29 7.06
CA MET A 356 16.96 -7.83 6.49
C MET A 356 16.98 -8.03 4.99
N PHE A 357 15.86 -8.46 4.44
CA PHE A 357 15.64 -8.60 3.01
C PHE A 357 14.62 -7.58 2.53
N MET A 358 14.96 -6.87 1.46
CA MET A 358 14.08 -5.92 0.81
C MET A 358 13.95 -6.25 -0.68
N PRO A 359 12.76 -6.58 -1.18
CA PRO A 359 12.57 -6.85 -2.59
C PRO A 359 12.95 -5.65 -3.46
N ALA A 360 13.51 -5.93 -4.63
CA ALA A 360 13.91 -4.94 -5.62
C ALA A 360 13.26 -5.28 -6.96
N VAL A 361 12.84 -4.25 -7.69
CA VAL A 361 12.20 -4.41 -9.01
C VAL A 361 12.81 -3.42 -9.99
N ARG A 362 12.74 -3.72 -11.29
CA ARG A 362 13.08 -2.81 -12.38
C ARG A 362 12.22 -3.06 -13.62
N GLY A 363 12.35 -2.21 -14.62
CA GLY A 363 11.65 -2.31 -15.89
C GLY A 363 10.44 -1.39 -15.99
N TRP A 364 9.36 -1.90 -16.58
CA TRP A 364 8.23 -1.06 -16.95
C TRP A 364 6.90 -1.63 -16.47
N PRO A 365 6.04 -0.82 -15.82
CA PRO A 365 6.43 0.36 -15.04
C PRO A 365 7.10 -0.12 -13.75
N THR A 366 8.30 0.37 -13.43
CA THR A 366 8.91 0.08 -12.12
C THR A 366 8.20 0.86 -11.01
N VAL A 367 7.91 2.12 -11.32
CA VAL A 367 7.20 3.11 -10.53
C VAL A 367 6.42 4.01 -11.50
N GLY A 368 5.32 4.60 -11.03
CA GLY A 368 4.53 5.54 -11.83
C GLY A 368 3.70 4.88 -12.94
N THR A 369 3.43 5.68 -13.97
CA THR A 369 2.35 5.48 -14.94
C THR A 369 2.86 5.61 -16.37
N GLU A 370 4.10 5.17 -16.62
CA GLU A 370 4.69 5.22 -17.95
C GLU A 370 3.76 4.54 -18.97
N SER A 371 3.57 5.16 -20.12
CA SER A 371 2.51 4.81 -21.07
C SER A 371 2.89 3.73 -22.06
N ALA A 372 4.18 3.51 -22.31
CA ALA A 372 4.67 2.45 -23.17
C ALA A 372 5.99 1.86 -22.64
N PRO A 373 6.24 0.56 -22.84
CA PRO A 373 7.51 -0.07 -22.48
C PRO A 373 8.71 0.66 -23.10
N PRO A 374 9.83 0.77 -22.40
CA PRO A 374 11.02 1.41 -22.92
C PRO A 374 11.54 0.65 -24.14
N ALA A 375 12.02 1.39 -25.14
CA ALA A 375 12.66 0.80 -26.32
C ALA A 375 13.94 0.02 -25.97
N ALA A 376 14.57 0.35 -24.84
CA ALA A 376 15.75 -0.31 -24.31
C ALA A 376 15.43 -1.77 -23.87
N PRO A 377 15.93 -2.79 -24.58
CA PRO A 377 15.57 -4.20 -24.33
C PRO A 377 15.81 -4.67 -22.89
N GLU A 378 16.89 -4.21 -22.27
CA GLU A 378 17.27 -4.56 -20.90
C GLU A 378 16.37 -3.94 -19.82
N LYS A 379 15.50 -2.99 -20.19
CA LYS A 379 14.49 -2.37 -19.32
C LYS A 379 13.06 -2.78 -19.69
N ASN A 380 12.88 -3.53 -20.77
CA ASN A 380 11.57 -3.97 -21.25
C ASN A 380 11.26 -5.39 -20.77
N PRO A 381 10.30 -5.61 -19.85
CA PRO A 381 9.99 -6.95 -19.34
C PRO A 381 9.52 -7.94 -20.41
N PHE A 382 9.13 -7.46 -21.60
CA PHE A 382 8.72 -8.28 -22.74
C PHE A 382 9.89 -8.74 -23.63
N ASP A 383 11.11 -8.26 -23.36
CA ASP A 383 12.31 -8.68 -24.08
C ASP A 383 13.10 -9.71 -23.24
N GLU A 384 13.71 -10.70 -23.89
CA GLU A 384 14.51 -11.72 -23.19
C GLU A 384 15.74 -11.13 -22.49
N LYS A 385 16.31 -10.04 -23.03
CA LYS A 385 17.48 -9.36 -22.47
C LYS A 385 17.20 -8.74 -21.12
N PHE A 386 15.94 -8.41 -20.80
CA PHE A 386 15.54 -7.96 -19.48
C PHE A 386 15.86 -8.95 -18.37
N TYR A 387 15.77 -10.25 -18.67
CA TYR A 387 16.01 -11.31 -17.69
C TYR A 387 17.49 -11.61 -17.49
N ALA A 388 18.37 -10.98 -18.26
CA ALA A 388 19.80 -11.01 -17.97
C ALA A 388 20.08 -10.18 -16.72
N ASN A 389 20.77 -10.77 -15.74
CA ASN A 389 21.22 -10.05 -14.54
C ASN A 389 20.10 -9.45 -13.68
N THR A 390 18.98 -10.16 -13.58
CA THR A 390 17.89 -9.83 -12.65
C THR A 390 18.30 -10.09 -11.19
N ILE A 391 17.83 -9.21 -10.30
CA ILE A 391 17.91 -9.38 -8.84
C ILE A 391 16.49 -9.50 -8.28
N ILE A 392 16.30 -10.27 -7.20
CA ILE A 392 15.00 -10.39 -6.53
C ILE A 392 14.90 -9.47 -5.31
N GLY A 393 16.04 -9.04 -4.77
CA GLY A 393 16.09 -8.08 -3.67
C GLY A 393 17.49 -7.82 -3.14
N ALA A 394 17.56 -6.93 -2.17
CA ALA A 394 18.77 -6.55 -1.46
C ALA A 394 18.76 -7.08 -0.03
N LEU A 395 19.94 -7.41 0.47
CA LEU A 395 20.18 -7.86 1.84
C LEU A 395 20.91 -6.76 2.61
N TYR A 396 20.46 -6.51 3.83
CA TYR A 396 20.97 -5.50 4.74
C TYR A 396 21.33 -6.11 6.09
N ALA A 397 22.33 -5.54 6.75
CA ALA A 397 22.58 -5.81 8.16
C ALA A 397 21.52 -5.11 9.03
N PRO A 398 21.32 -5.52 10.31
CA PRO A 398 20.29 -4.94 11.18
C PRO A 398 20.47 -3.46 11.51
N ASP A 399 21.66 -2.90 11.24
CA ASP A 399 21.99 -1.48 11.36
C ASP A 399 21.59 -0.66 10.12
N GLY A 400 21.11 -1.31 9.05
CA GLY A 400 20.75 -0.68 7.79
C GLY A 400 21.86 -0.67 6.75
N THR A 401 23.04 -1.20 7.04
CA THR A 401 24.16 -1.30 6.09
C THR A 401 23.83 -2.26 4.95
N PHE A 402 24.06 -1.85 3.71
CA PHE A 402 23.90 -2.71 2.53
C PHE A 402 24.98 -3.79 2.51
N ILE A 403 24.57 -5.05 2.30
CA ILE A 403 25.49 -6.19 2.22
C ILE A 403 25.71 -6.62 0.77
N GLN A 404 24.63 -7.04 0.11
CA GLN A 404 24.67 -7.59 -1.26
C GLN A 404 23.25 -7.65 -1.83
N THR A 405 23.12 -7.90 -3.13
CA THR A 405 21.82 -8.31 -3.71
C THR A 405 21.75 -9.81 -3.93
N LEU A 406 20.54 -10.34 -3.89
CA LEU A 406 20.19 -11.71 -4.23
C LEU A 406 19.46 -11.68 -5.56
N GLY A 407 19.69 -12.64 -6.46
CA GLY A 407 19.07 -12.55 -7.76
C GLY A 407 18.99 -13.80 -8.60
N GLU A 408 17.76 -14.20 -8.90
CA GLU A 408 17.32 -14.72 -10.18
C GLU A 408 15.79 -14.71 -10.18
N ILE A 409 15.16 -13.99 -11.13
CA ILE A 409 13.71 -14.14 -11.34
C ILE A 409 13.45 -15.60 -11.74
N PRO A 410 12.48 -16.29 -11.12
CA PRO A 410 12.09 -17.65 -11.49
C PRO A 410 11.92 -17.86 -13.00
N GLY A 411 12.38 -19.02 -13.48
CA GLY A 411 12.35 -19.36 -14.91
C GLY A 411 10.96 -19.28 -15.55
N LEU A 412 9.90 -19.59 -14.80
CA LEU A 412 8.52 -19.48 -15.31
C LEU A 412 8.14 -18.03 -15.62
N TRP A 413 8.51 -17.08 -14.78
CA TRP A 413 8.25 -15.65 -15.02
C TRP A 413 9.05 -15.10 -16.19
N LYS A 414 10.26 -15.61 -16.40
CA LYS A 414 11.04 -15.34 -17.61
C LYS A 414 10.35 -15.89 -18.86
N GLU A 415 9.88 -17.13 -18.83
CA GLU A 415 9.18 -17.75 -19.96
C GLU A 415 7.88 -17.00 -20.33
N LEU A 416 7.15 -16.55 -19.31
CA LEU A 416 5.92 -15.78 -19.46
C LEU A 416 6.16 -14.30 -19.77
N LYS A 417 7.42 -13.84 -19.79
CA LYS A 417 7.78 -12.43 -19.93
C LYS A 417 7.05 -11.52 -18.93
N ALA A 418 6.85 -12.02 -17.71
CA ALA A 418 6.06 -11.39 -16.66
C ALA A 418 6.85 -10.40 -15.78
N GLY A 419 8.11 -10.12 -16.10
CA GLY A 419 8.99 -9.19 -15.39
C GLY A 419 8.99 -9.42 -13.88
N TYR A 420 8.81 -8.33 -13.12
CA TYR A 420 8.57 -8.38 -11.67
C TYR A 420 7.09 -8.29 -11.29
N TYR A 421 6.16 -8.33 -12.25
CA TYR A 421 4.73 -8.15 -11.98
C TYR A 421 4.16 -9.22 -11.06
N LEU A 422 4.68 -10.45 -11.20
CA LEU A 422 4.34 -11.61 -10.39
C LEU A 422 5.42 -11.95 -9.37
N SER A 423 6.38 -11.04 -9.12
CA SER A 423 7.37 -11.24 -8.07
C SER A 423 6.77 -10.90 -6.71
N ASN A 424 6.56 -11.92 -5.88
CA ASN A 424 6.12 -11.77 -4.50
C ASN A 424 6.91 -12.74 -3.64
N TYR A 425 7.89 -12.22 -2.89
CA TYR A 425 8.86 -13.05 -2.19
C TYR A 425 8.63 -13.03 -0.69
N CYS A 426 8.75 -14.20 -0.05
CA CYS A 426 8.98 -14.31 1.38
C CYS A 426 10.46 -14.61 1.67
N TYR A 427 10.90 -14.24 2.87
CA TYR A 427 12.28 -14.35 3.30
C TYR A 427 12.36 -15.04 4.66
N ALA A 428 13.32 -15.95 4.77
CA ALA A 428 13.74 -16.52 6.03
C ALA A 428 15.23 -16.83 6.04
N GLU A 429 15.73 -17.04 7.26
CA GLU A 429 17.09 -17.46 7.52
C GLU A 429 17.13 -18.85 8.13
N SER A 430 18.19 -19.58 7.79
CA SER A 430 18.65 -20.77 8.50
C SER A 430 20.13 -20.58 8.83
N LYS A 431 20.69 -21.43 9.69
CA LYS A 431 22.02 -21.25 10.31
C LYS A 431 23.11 -20.76 9.35
N ASP A 432 23.18 -21.33 8.14
CA ASP A 432 24.17 -21.01 7.11
C ASP A 432 23.55 -20.53 5.79
N LYS A 433 22.22 -20.33 5.74
CA LYS A 433 21.47 -20.08 4.50
C LYS A 433 20.48 -18.94 4.61
N ILE A 434 20.24 -18.30 3.48
CA ILE A 434 19.14 -17.40 3.21
C ILE A 434 18.19 -18.11 2.24
N LEU A 435 16.91 -18.06 2.56
CA LEU A 435 15.86 -18.73 1.83
C LEU A 435 14.88 -17.67 1.35
N ILE A 436 14.75 -17.54 0.03
CA ILE A 436 13.81 -16.62 -0.60
C ILE A 436 12.84 -17.44 -1.40
N ALA A 437 11.55 -17.29 -1.15
CA ALA A 437 10.59 -18.10 -1.86
C ALA A 437 9.47 -17.27 -2.50
N ASP A 438 9.20 -17.59 -3.76
CA ASP A 438 8.16 -16.97 -4.57
C ASP A 438 6.80 -17.51 -4.13
N LYS A 439 5.94 -16.63 -3.63
CA LYS A 439 4.63 -16.96 -3.05
C LYS A 439 3.59 -17.39 -4.08
N TYR A 440 3.84 -17.25 -5.38
CA TYR A 440 2.91 -17.73 -6.40
C TYR A 440 3.39 -19.06 -6.98
N LEU A 441 4.70 -19.23 -7.18
CA LEU A 441 5.27 -20.48 -7.70
C LEU A 441 5.48 -21.53 -6.63
N GLY A 442 5.68 -21.10 -5.38
CA GLY A 442 6.15 -21.99 -4.32
C GLY A 442 7.60 -22.47 -4.53
N GLN A 443 8.35 -21.78 -5.40
CA GLN A 443 9.77 -22.04 -5.61
C GLN A 443 10.58 -21.36 -4.52
N VAL A 444 11.47 -22.10 -3.88
CA VAL A 444 12.42 -21.62 -2.87
C VAL A 444 13.81 -21.55 -3.48
N LEU A 445 14.36 -20.36 -3.51
CA LEU A 445 15.72 -20.07 -3.89
C LEU A 445 16.60 -20.08 -2.64
N VAL A 446 17.66 -20.88 -2.69
CA VAL A 446 18.58 -21.07 -1.57
C VAL A 446 19.88 -20.33 -1.84
N PHE A 447 20.24 -19.43 -0.93
CA PHE A 447 21.48 -18.67 -0.96
C PHE A 447 22.31 -19.02 0.28
N PRO A 448 23.64 -19.02 0.18
CA PRO A 448 24.49 -19.09 1.37
C PRO A 448 24.41 -17.76 2.12
N LYS A 449 24.52 -17.78 3.45
CA LYS A 449 24.69 -16.54 4.22
C LYS A 449 25.98 -15.82 3.78
N PRO A 450 25.97 -14.47 3.73
CA PRO A 450 27.18 -13.70 3.50
C PRO A 450 28.24 -14.04 4.56
N GLY A 451 29.46 -14.37 4.12
CA GLY A 451 30.63 -14.38 5.02
C GLY A 451 31.20 -12.96 5.19
N ASN A 452 32.21 -12.79 6.05
CA ASN A 452 32.92 -11.51 6.31
C ASN A 452 33.69 -10.91 5.11
N ILE A 453 33.38 -11.28 3.87
CA ILE A 453 34.14 -10.89 2.68
C ILE A 453 33.21 -10.17 1.71
N GLN A 454 33.65 -9.01 1.21
CA GLN A 454 33.06 -8.27 0.09
C GLN A 454 32.84 -9.24 -1.08
N GLN A 455 31.60 -9.71 -1.26
CA GLN A 455 31.21 -10.56 -2.38
C GLN A 455 30.56 -9.73 -3.48
N ALA A 456 30.58 -10.28 -4.70
CA ALA A 456 30.04 -9.69 -5.91
C ALA A 456 28.66 -9.03 -5.68
N PRO A 457 28.33 -7.94 -6.40
CA PRO A 457 27.13 -7.14 -6.15
C PRO A 457 25.82 -7.95 -6.25
N VAL A 458 25.81 -9.06 -7.01
CA VAL A 458 24.68 -9.97 -7.16
C VAL A 458 25.09 -11.41 -6.81
N LYS A 459 24.44 -12.00 -5.81
CA LYS A 459 24.56 -13.41 -5.45
C LYS A 459 23.47 -14.23 -6.15
N ARG A 460 23.88 -15.29 -6.86
CA ARG A 460 22.97 -16.27 -7.48
C ARG A 460 22.58 -17.37 -6.49
N PRO A 461 21.38 -17.96 -6.64
CA PRO A 461 20.99 -19.11 -5.84
C PRO A 461 21.97 -20.26 -6.08
N GLN A 462 22.31 -20.99 -5.03
CA GLN A 462 23.11 -22.22 -5.13
C GLN A 462 22.24 -23.44 -5.41
N ASP A 463 20.97 -23.36 -5.05
CA ASP A 463 19.99 -24.42 -5.19
C ASP A 463 18.59 -23.81 -5.31
N SER A 464 17.67 -24.58 -5.87
CA SER A 464 16.25 -24.23 -5.89
C SER A 464 15.39 -25.46 -5.59
N LEU A 465 14.41 -25.29 -4.72
CA LEU A 465 13.47 -26.33 -4.32
C LEU A 465 12.07 -25.91 -4.71
N SER A 466 11.28 -26.84 -5.26
CA SER A 466 9.84 -26.61 -5.47
C SER A 466 9.08 -27.29 -4.34
N ILE A 467 8.35 -26.53 -3.53
CA ILE A 467 7.60 -27.09 -2.39
C ILE A 467 6.20 -27.55 -2.81
N PHE A 468 5.74 -27.16 -3.99
CA PHE A 468 4.42 -27.55 -4.51
C PHE A 468 4.51 -27.98 -5.98
N THR A 469 3.69 -28.96 -6.37
CA THR A 469 3.20 -29.07 -7.75
C THR A 469 2.32 -27.85 -7.99
N ALA A 470 2.89 -26.81 -8.59
CA ALA A 470 2.31 -25.48 -8.59
C ALA A 470 0.86 -25.47 -9.13
N PRO A 471 -0.11 -24.84 -8.44
CA PRO A 471 -1.44 -24.62 -9.01
C PRO A 471 -1.37 -23.89 -10.36
N PHE A 472 -0.35 -23.02 -10.53
CA PHE A 472 -0.07 -22.35 -11.79
C PHE A 472 0.65 -23.19 -12.86
N ALA A 473 1.36 -24.26 -12.47
CA ALA A 473 1.92 -25.19 -13.46
C ALA A 473 0.82 -26.00 -14.16
N ALA A 474 -0.32 -26.21 -13.48
CA ALA A 474 -1.48 -26.89 -14.05
C ALA A 474 -2.20 -26.06 -15.14
N ASP A 475 -2.08 -24.72 -15.12
CA ASP A 475 -2.71 -23.83 -16.12
C ASP A 475 -1.72 -22.83 -16.76
N LYS A 476 -0.56 -23.35 -17.15
CA LYS A 476 0.46 -22.60 -17.88
C LYS A 476 -0.07 -21.98 -19.18
N GLY A 477 -1.06 -22.62 -19.81
CA GLY A 477 -1.71 -22.15 -21.04
C GLY A 477 -2.48 -20.85 -20.83
N ARG A 478 -3.34 -20.77 -19.81
CA ARG A 478 -4.06 -19.55 -19.45
C ARG A 478 -3.12 -18.42 -19.06
N LEU A 479 -2.11 -18.69 -18.23
CA LEU A 479 -1.10 -17.70 -17.86
C LEU A 479 -0.39 -17.12 -19.09
N LYS A 480 0.02 -17.97 -20.04
CA LYS A 480 0.63 -17.51 -21.28
C LYS A 480 -0.32 -16.65 -22.10
N ALA A 481 -1.58 -17.05 -22.22
CA ALA A 481 -2.61 -16.25 -22.91
C ALA A 481 -2.82 -14.88 -22.23
N LEU A 482 -2.85 -14.83 -20.90
CA LEU A 482 -2.97 -13.59 -20.14
C LEU A 482 -1.75 -12.69 -20.33
N CYS A 483 -0.53 -13.24 -20.24
CA CYS A 483 0.70 -12.47 -20.46
C CYS A 483 0.81 -11.95 -21.90
N SER A 484 0.39 -12.73 -22.90
CA SER A 484 0.34 -12.28 -24.30
C SER A 484 -0.74 -11.22 -24.53
N ALA A 485 -1.93 -11.36 -23.91
CA ALA A 485 -2.97 -10.34 -23.96
C ALA A 485 -2.50 -9.04 -23.29
N TYR A 486 -1.72 -9.16 -22.21
CA TYR A 486 -1.11 -8.05 -21.52
C TYR A 486 -0.03 -7.35 -22.37
N GLU A 487 0.91 -8.10 -22.96
CA GLU A 487 1.92 -7.56 -23.88
C GLU A 487 1.26 -6.82 -25.06
N LYS A 488 0.24 -7.43 -25.66
CA LYS A 488 -0.55 -6.81 -26.74
C LYS A 488 -1.20 -5.51 -26.26
N ARG A 489 -1.90 -5.51 -25.12
CA ARG A 489 -2.52 -4.29 -24.60
C ARG A 489 -1.50 -3.24 -24.16
N ALA A 490 -0.33 -3.63 -23.65
CA ALA A 490 0.77 -2.72 -23.33
C ALA A 490 1.37 -2.04 -24.57
N SER A 491 1.27 -2.70 -25.74
CA SER A 491 1.62 -2.09 -27.03
C SER A 491 0.51 -1.22 -27.62
N GLU A 492 -0.75 -1.42 -27.21
CA GLU A 492 -1.94 -0.75 -27.76
C GLU A 492 -2.45 0.42 -26.88
N ASN A 493 -2.21 0.40 -25.57
CA ASN A 493 -2.72 1.38 -24.60
C ASN A 493 -1.59 2.21 -23.96
N HIS A 494 -1.89 3.49 -23.71
CA HIS A 494 -1.01 4.46 -23.06
C HIS A 494 -1.03 4.42 -21.51
N ASP A 495 -1.56 3.38 -20.86
CA ASP A 495 -1.67 3.35 -19.38
C ASP A 495 -1.33 1.98 -18.77
N SER A 496 -0.18 1.93 -18.14
CA SER A 496 0.38 0.74 -17.48
C SER A 496 -0.32 0.36 -16.15
N THR A 497 -1.08 1.26 -15.54
CA THR A 497 -1.77 1.01 -14.26
C THR A 497 -3.03 0.19 -14.47
N LEU A 498 -3.84 0.59 -15.47
CA LEU A 498 -5.02 -0.15 -15.94
C LEU A 498 -4.66 -1.58 -16.37
N LEU A 499 -3.49 -1.72 -16.98
CA LEU A 499 -2.93 -2.98 -17.44
C LEU A 499 -2.64 -3.94 -16.27
N LYS A 500 -1.94 -3.48 -15.22
CA LYS A 500 -1.63 -4.31 -14.06
C LYS A 500 -2.90 -4.76 -13.34
N ASP A 501 -3.85 -3.84 -13.14
CA ASP A 501 -5.11 -4.16 -12.49
C ASP A 501 -6.01 -5.02 -13.36
N TYR A 502 -5.99 -4.87 -14.69
CA TYR A 502 -6.63 -5.80 -15.61
C TYR A 502 -6.00 -7.20 -15.52
N PHE A 503 -4.68 -7.30 -15.53
CA PHE A 503 -3.98 -8.58 -15.40
C PHE A 503 -4.27 -9.25 -14.05
N LEU A 504 -4.22 -8.48 -12.96
CA LEU A 504 -4.61 -8.95 -11.64
C LEU A 504 -6.10 -9.24 -11.56
N GLN A 505 -7.00 -8.49 -12.21
CA GLN A 505 -8.44 -8.73 -12.23
C GLN A 505 -8.81 -9.96 -13.07
N GLU A 506 -8.11 -10.24 -14.16
CA GLU A 506 -8.30 -11.44 -14.98
C GLU A 506 -7.69 -12.67 -14.31
N LEU A 507 -6.60 -12.49 -13.55
CA LEU A 507 -6.15 -13.47 -12.57
C LEU A 507 -7.19 -13.64 -11.45
N LYS A 508 -7.80 -12.56 -10.94
CA LYS A 508 -8.76 -12.57 -9.82
C LYS A 508 -10.20 -12.91 -10.23
N GLY A 509 -10.55 -12.88 -11.52
CA GLY A 509 -11.94 -12.90 -12.01
C GLY A 509 -12.63 -14.25 -11.82
N GLU A 510 -11.86 -15.31 -11.63
CA GLU A 510 -12.31 -16.65 -11.23
C GLU A 510 -11.42 -17.25 -10.13
N VAL A 511 -10.17 -16.78 -9.98
CA VAL A 511 -9.18 -17.30 -9.02
C VAL A 511 -9.12 -16.43 -7.74
N ASN A 512 -10.20 -15.70 -7.44
CA ASN A 512 -10.25 -14.69 -6.38
C ASN A 512 -10.09 -15.28 -4.97
N GLN A 513 -10.54 -16.52 -4.78
CA GLN A 513 -10.77 -17.09 -3.45
C GLN A 513 -9.76 -18.18 -3.09
N GLU A 514 -9.07 -18.77 -4.06
CA GLU A 514 -7.98 -19.71 -3.80
C GLU A 514 -6.64 -19.00 -3.72
N LEU A 515 -6.39 -17.90 -4.46
CA LEU A 515 -5.06 -17.31 -4.53
C LEU A 515 -4.61 -16.54 -3.29
N LEU A 516 -5.49 -15.72 -2.69
CA LEU A 516 -5.14 -14.98 -1.47
C LEU A 516 -4.85 -15.95 -0.31
N SER A 517 -5.66 -17.00 -0.26
CA SER A 517 -5.69 -18.13 0.64
C SER A 517 -4.45 -19.00 0.54
N ILE A 518 -4.11 -19.37 -0.70
CA ILE A 518 -2.86 -20.04 -1.08
C ILE A 518 -1.69 -19.16 -0.68
N GLN A 519 -1.71 -17.86 -0.98
CA GLN A 519 -0.58 -16.97 -0.73
C GLN A 519 -0.27 -16.82 0.78
N LEU A 520 -1.30 -16.67 1.62
CA LEU A 520 -1.17 -16.54 3.08
C LEU A 520 -0.80 -17.88 3.76
N PHE A 521 -1.40 -18.99 3.31
CA PHE A 521 -1.06 -20.32 3.79
C PHE A 521 0.35 -20.73 3.34
N GLN A 522 0.68 -20.49 2.06
CA GLN A 522 1.98 -20.77 1.50
C GLN A 522 3.04 -19.97 2.21
N GLU A 523 2.89 -18.65 2.43
CA GLU A 523 3.90 -17.85 3.13
C GLU A 523 4.29 -18.47 4.47
N ASN A 524 3.32 -18.93 5.26
CA ASN A 524 3.60 -19.37 6.62
C ASN A 524 3.94 -20.86 6.73
N LEU A 525 3.36 -21.72 5.88
CA LEU A 525 3.81 -23.10 5.71
C LEU A 525 5.24 -23.14 5.16
N LEU A 526 5.55 -22.27 4.21
CA LEU A 526 6.88 -22.11 3.61
C LEU A 526 7.89 -21.64 4.65
N LEU A 527 7.56 -20.61 5.44
CA LEU A 527 8.41 -20.17 6.55
C LEU A 527 8.59 -21.26 7.62
N ALA A 528 7.54 -22.03 7.94
CA ALA A 528 7.63 -23.16 8.88
C ALA A 528 8.50 -24.31 8.32
N VAL A 529 8.25 -24.74 7.08
CA VAL A 529 9.04 -25.77 6.37
C VAL A 529 10.49 -25.32 6.24
N ILE A 530 10.74 -24.05 5.94
CA ILE A 530 12.07 -23.44 5.88
C ILE A 530 12.77 -23.51 7.25
N LYS A 531 12.08 -23.15 8.34
CA LYS A 531 12.65 -23.15 9.70
C LYS A 531 12.88 -24.56 10.24
N GLU A 532 12.03 -25.53 9.87
CA GLU A 532 12.14 -26.92 10.31
C GLU A 532 13.17 -27.75 9.53
N ASN A 533 13.53 -27.36 8.29
CA ASN A 533 14.49 -28.08 7.44
C ASN A 533 15.96 -27.88 7.87
N LYS A 534 16.27 -28.29 9.10
CA LYS A 534 17.63 -28.30 9.64
C LYS A 534 18.54 -29.33 8.95
N GLU A 535 18.06 -30.32 8.18
CA GLU A 535 18.97 -31.30 7.55
C GLU A 535 18.46 -32.22 6.40
N GLN A 536 17.20 -32.15 5.91
CA GLN A 536 16.68 -33.21 5.02
C GLN A 536 16.16 -32.75 3.65
N ARG A 537 17.04 -32.78 2.65
CA ARG A 537 16.76 -32.54 1.21
C ARG A 537 15.76 -33.51 0.56
N ALA A 538 15.35 -34.60 1.22
CA ALA A 538 14.71 -35.76 0.58
C ALA A 538 13.22 -36.00 0.91
N ARG A 539 12.55 -35.12 1.66
CA ARG A 539 11.17 -35.38 2.16
C ARG A 539 10.12 -34.34 1.75
N ILE A 540 10.48 -33.35 0.93
CA ILE A 540 9.58 -32.27 0.51
C ILE A 540 8.52 -32.75 -0.51
N GLU A 541 8.68 -33.94 -1.10
CA GLU A 541 7.69 -34.52 -2.02
C GLU A 541 6.39 -35.00 -1.34
N VAL A 542 6.31 -35.01 0.00
CA VAL A 542 5.20 -35.64 0.75
C VAL A 542 4.65 -34.70 1.83
N ILE A 543 4.20 -33.49 1.44
CA ILE A 543 3.11 -32.84 2.17
C ILE A 543 1.91 -32.92 1.23
N ASP A 544 1.14 -33.99 1.45
CA ASP A 544 0.11 -34.54 0.57
C ASP A 544 -0.99 -33.52 0.21
N LEU A 545 -1.57 -33.69 -0.99
CA LEU A 545 -2.75 -32.99 -1.50
C LEU A 545 -3.95 -33.10 -0.54
N GLU A 546 -4.02 -34.15 0.29
CA GLU A 546 -5.03 -34.31 1.33
C GLU A 546 -4.94 -33.23 2.42
N TYR A 547 -3.74 -32.93 2.95
CA TYR A 547 -3.57 -31.90 3.98
C TYR A 547 -3.91 -30.50 3.43
N ARG A 548 -3.56 -30.27 2.16
CA ARG A 548 -3.90 -29.05 1.42
C ARG A 548 -5.41 -28.88 1.31
N ASN A 549 -6.18 -29.94 1.00
CA ASN A 549 -7.64 -29.88 0.88
C ASN A 549 -8.36 -29.78 2.24
N THR A 550 -7.85 -30.42 3.29
CA THR A 550 -8.44 -30.34 4.65
C THR A 550 -8.20 -28.97 5.31
N LEU A 551 -7.02 -28.38 5.14
CA LEU A 551 -6.73 -27.01 5.61
C LEU A 551 -7.45 -25.94 4.78
N PHE A 552 -7.54 -26.12 3.46
CA PHE A 552 -8.33 -25.24 2.58
C PHE A 552 -9.82 -25.23 2.94
N ALA A 553 -10.37 -26.40 3.30
CA ALA A 553 -11.77 -26.51 3.71
C ALA A 553 -12.02 -25.84 5.08
N HIS A 554 -11.05 -25.88 6.00
CA HIS A 554 -11.18 -25.26 7.32
C HIS A 554 -10.98 -23.74 7.32
N SER A 555 -9.95 -23.24 6.62
CA SER A 555 -9.59 -21.81 6.64
C SER A 555 -10.54 -20.87 5.88
N PHE A 556 -11.54 -21.41 5.17
CA PHE A 556 -12.47 -20.64 4.33
C PHE A 556 -13.96 -20.85 4.64
N SER A 557 -14.26 -21.31 5.85
CA SER A 557 -15.63 -21.49 6.36
C SER A 557 -16.25 -20.22 6.98
N LEU A 558 -15.90 -19.03 6.49
CA LEU A 558 -16.06 -17.78 7.27
C LEU A 558 -16.98 -16.73 6.62
N GLN A 559 -18.27 -17.04 6.57
CA GLN A 559 -19.33 -16.07 6.89
C GLN A 559 -20.28 -16.75 7.87
N ASP A 560 -20.10 -16.43 9.14
CA ASP A 560 -21.24 -16.45 10.06
C ASP A 560 -22.04 -15.19 9.71
N GLU A 561 -23.35 -15.27 9.43
CA GLU A 561 -24.16 -14.05 9.21
C GLU A 561 -24.09 -13.09 10.43
N GLU A 562 -23.62 -13.59 11.58
CA GLU A 562 -23.37 -12.84 12.80
C GLU A 562 -21.97 -12.21 12.91
N LYS A 563 -20.94 -12.66 12.15
CA LYS A 563 -19.54 -12.20 12.29
C LYS A 563 -19.03 -11.55 10.99
N GLY A 564 -18.59 -10.29 11.07
CA GLY A 564 -18.26 -9.43 9.92
C GLY A 564 -17.11 -9.91 9.01
N ALA A 565 -16.81 -9.14 7.95
CA ALA A 565 -15.81 -9.53 6.94
C ALA A 565 -14.37 -9.62 7.50
N VAL A 566 -13.62 -10.65 7.09
CA VAL A 566 -12.18 -10.79 7.40
C VAL A 566 -11.41 -9.59 6.85
N GLN A 567 -10.76 -8.84 7.74
CA GLN A 567 -9.93 -7.68 7.39
C GLN A 567 -8.46 -8.06 7.20
N SER A 568 -7.97 -9.03 7.98
CA SER A 568 -6.55 -9.39 7.96
C SER A 568 -6.36 -10.85 8.36
N VAL A 569 -5.34 -11.47 7.79
CA VAL A 569 -4.91 -12.82 8.12
C VAL A 569 -3.40 -12.78 8.33
N LYS A 570 -2.94 -13.30 9.47
CA LYS A 570 -1.53 -13.44 9.77
C LYS A 570 -1.31 -14.83 10.31
N ALA A 571 -0.34 -15.57 9.84
CA ALA A 571 0.07 -16.78 10.55
C ALA A 571 1.51 -16.67 11.02
N PHE A 572 1.83 -17.42 12.05
CA PHE A 572 3.14 -17.45 12.65
C PHE A 572 3.44 -18.86 13.14
N TYR A 573 4.71 -19.23 13.02
CA TYR A 573 5.20 -20.52 13.48
C TYR A 573 5.59 -20.40 14.96
N ASP A 574 4.93 -21.20 15.79
CA ASP A 574 5.26 -21.35 17.20
C ASP A 574 6.25 -22.51 17.34
N GLU A 575 7.53 -22.18 17.58
CA GLU A 575 8.60 -23.16 17.70
C GLU A 575 8.45 -24.06 18.94
N PRO A 576 8.14 -23.54 20.15
CA PRO A 576 7.81 -24.37 21.31
C PRO A 576 6.71 -25.41 21.05
N ASP A 577 5.61 -24.98 20.43
CA ASP A 577 4.42 -25.82 20.23
C ASP A 577 4.42 -26.59 18.89
N ARG A 578 5.44 -26.35 18.05
CA ARG A 578 5.57 -26.88 16.67
C ARG A 578 4.28 -26.76 15.88
N SER A 579 3.64 -25.61 16.03
CA SER A 579 2.32 -25.35 15.47
C SER A 579 2.36 -24.12 14.59
N LEU A 580 1.62 -24.17 13.49
CA LEU A 580 1.30 -23.00 12.71
C LEU A 580 0.06 -22.37 13.34
N LYS A 581 0.22 -21.20 13.97
CA LYS A 581 -0.89 -20.43 14.53
C LYS A 581 -1.35 -19.41 13.49
N VAL A 582 -2.60 -19.51 13.05
CA VAL A 582 -3.25 -18.56 12.14
C VAL A 582 -4.12 -17.63 12.97
N LEU A 583 -3.89 -16.34 12.81
CA LEU A 583 -4.63 -15.24 13.39
C LEU A 583 -5.50 -14.61 12.31
N LEU A 584 -6.80 -14.69 12.52
CA LEU A 584 -7.81 -14.11 11.63
C LEU A 584 -8.42 -12.91 12.33
N ALA A 585 -8.40 -11.74 11.69
CA ALA A 585 -9.03 -10.53 12.20
C ALA A 585 -10.33 -10.25 11.45
N PHE A 586 -11.44 -10.24 12.16
CA PHE A 586 -12.77 -9.89 11.68
C PHE A 586 -13.17 -8.53 12.23
N ASP A 587 -13.85 -7.72 11.42
CA ASP A 587 -14.34 -6.41 11.85
C ASP A 587 -15.86 -6.44 12.02
N GLU A 588 -16.31 -6.27 13.25
CA GLU A 588 -17.72 -6.16 13.62
C GLU A 588 -18.13 -4.71 13.93
N GLY A 589 -17.43 -3.75 13.32
CA GLY A 589 -17.71 -2.32 13.44
C GLY A 589 -17.04 -1.66 14.63
N GLU A 590 -17.42 -2.04 15.86
CA GLU A 590 -16.80 -1.49 17.09
C GLU A 590 -15.75 -2.43 17.72
N LYS A 591 -15.65 -3.67 17.24
CA LYS A 591 -14.73 -4.69 17.75
C LYS A 591 -14.00 -5.36 16.61
N ILE A 592 -12.73 -5.69 16.87
CA ILE A 592 -12.00 -6.64 16.03
C ILE A 592 -12.04 -7.97 16.76
N LEU A 593 -12.63 -9.00 16.14
CA LEU A 593 -12.51 -10.35 16.65
C LEU A 593 -11.27 -10.99 16.07
N LEU A 594 -10.47 -11.61 16.93
CA LEU A 594 -9.34 -12.43 16.53
C LEU A 594 -9.67 -13.88 16.78
N SER A 595 -9.66 -14.69 15.73
CA SER A 595 -9.70 -16.15 15.87
C SER A 595 -8.30 -16.72 15.75
N TYR A 596 -7.98 -17.66 16.64
CA TYR A 596 -6.76 -18.45 16.58
C TYR A 596 -7.07 -19.87 16.09
N GLU A 597 -6.34 -20.29 15.06
CA GLU A 597 -6.31 -21.68 14.64
C GLU A 597 -4.88 -22.20 14.75
N ALA A 598 -4.67 -23.20 15.60
CA ALA A 598 -3.38 -23.85 15.74
C ALA A 598 -3.37 -25.16 14.96
N PHE A 599 -2.52 -25.22 13.93
CA PHE A 599 -2.28 -26.42 13.16
C PHE A 599 -1.01 -27.09 13.67
N GLN A 600 -1.15 -28.22 14.34
CA GLN A 600 -0.02 -29.05 14.75
C GLN A 600 0.69 -29.58 13.51
N LEU A 601 2.01 -29.34 13.40
CA LEU A 601 2.82 -29.94 12.36
C LEU A 601 3.13 -31.40 12.75
N PRO A 602 3.28 -32.30 11.77
CA PRO A 602 3.58 -33.70 12.04
C PRO A 602 4.87 -33.85 12.88
N PRO A 603 4.94 -34.87 13.75
CA PRO A 603 6.11 -35.11 14.59
C PRO A 603 7.38 -35.31 13.75
N LYS A 604 8.54 -35.03 14.36
CA LYS A 604 9.88 -35.16 13.72
C LYS A 604 10.16 -36.58 13.21
N ASP A 605 9.37 -37.54 13.66
CA ASP A 605 9.63 -38.96 13.62
C ASP A 605 8.93 -39.61 12.42
N GLY A 606 9.02 -38.98 11.24
CA GLY A 606 8.90 -39.62 9.93
C GLY A 606 7.67 -40.51 9.69
N ARG A 607 6.47 -40.06 10.06
CA ARG A 607 5.21 -40.59 9.51
C ARG A 607 4.34 -39.45 9.02
#